data_AF-A0A837CLB9-F1
#
_entry.id   AF-A0A837CLB9-F1
#
_cell.length_a   1.000
_cell.length_b   1.000
_cell.length_c   1.000
_cell.angle_alpha   90.00
_cell.angle_beta   90.00
_cell.angle_gamma   90.00
#
_symmetry.space_group_name_H-M   'P 1'
#
loop_
_entity.id
_entity.type
_entity.pdbx_description
1 polymer ?
#
loop_
_entity_poly.entity_id
_entity_poly.type
_entity_poly.pdbx_seq_one_letter_code
_entity_poly.pdbx_strand_id
1 'polypeptide(L)'
;MTALLLERDRKRLSAIIAIVRPKHSLEARLDALNETDRAQYDRYVERMSAFIADNDIDPDGDPGNAYAMTLRGYGPQLTRAIAAALFGETPKVLLIDTDDTAARRYMEFCDEQR
;
A
#
# COMPACT_ATOMS: atom_id res chain seq x y z
N MET A 1 2.21 -33.64 -28.64
CA MET A 1 3.48 -33.25 -27.98
C MET A 1 3.62 -31.74 -27.78
N THR A 2 2.98 -30.90 -28.61
CA THR A 2 3.00 -29.42 -28.55
C THR A 2 2.19 -28.81 -27.39
N ALA A 3 1.06 -29.40 -26.99
CA ALA A 3 0.24 -28.89 -25.89
C ALA A 3 0.94 -28.95 -24.51
N LEU A 4 1.70 -30.02 -24.25
CA LEU A 4 2.46 -30.24 -23.02
C LEU A 4 3.63 -29.24 -22.85
N LEU A 5 4.24 -28.81 -23.96
CA LEU A 5 5.29 -27.78 -23.94
C LEU A 5 4.72 -26.40 -23.56
N LEU A 6 3.57 -26.05 -24.13
CA LEU A 6 2.88 -24.79 -23.86
C LEU A 6 2.46 -24.65 -22.38
N GLU A 7 1.98 -25.75 -21.79
CA GLU A 7 1.51 -25.77 -20.40
C GLU A 7 2.65 -25.69 -19.39
N ARG A 8 3.78 -26.35 -19.70
CA ARG A 8 5.02 -26.24 -18.93
C ARG A 8 5.57 -24.82 -18.96
N ASP A 9 5.59 -24.19 -20.13
CA ASP A 9 6.14 -22.85 -20.31
C ASP A 9 5.23 -21.79 -19.65
N ARG A 10 3.91 -21.97 -19.68
CA ARG A 10 2.95 -21.14 -18.92
C ARG A 10 3.16 -21.25 -17.41
N LYS A 11 3.37 -22.45 -16.88
CA LYS A 11 3.69 -22.65 -15.45
C LYS A 11 5.01 -21.98 -15.05
N ARG A 12 6.04 -22.05 -15.89
CA ARG A 12 7.33 -21.39 -15.64
C ARG A 12 7.19 -19.87 -15.66
N LEU A 13 6.48 -19.32 -16.64
CA LEU A 13 6.17 -17.88 -16.70
C LEU A 13 5.39 -17.42 -15.47
N SER A 14 4.37 -18.17 -15.04
CA SER A 14 3.61 -17.87 -13.82
C SER A 14 4.48 -17.91 -12.56
N ALA A 15 5.38 -18.89 -12.44
CA ALA A 15 6.30 -18.98 -11.30
C ALA A 15 7.30 -17.82 -11.27
N ILE A 16 7.84 -17.43 -12.43
CA ILE A 16 8.73 -16.27 -12.53
C ILE A 16 7.97 -14.98 -12.21
N ILE A 17 6.75 -14.80 -12.73
CA ILE A 17 5.91 -13.65 -12.41
C ILE A 17 5.58 -13.62 -10.91
N ALA A 18 5.28 -14.75 -10.27
CA ALA A 18 5.00 -14.79 -8.83
C ALA A 18 6.23 -14.43 -7.97
N ILE A 19 7.45 -14.70 -8.46
CA ILE A 19 8.70 -14.31 -7.80
C ILE A 19 8.99 -12.82 -8.02
N VAL A 20 8.79 -12.31 -9.24
CA VAL A 20 9.12 -10.93 -9.63
C VAL A 20 8.04 -9.93 -9.19
N ARG A 21 6.77 -10.35 -9.20
CA ARG A 21 5.60 -9.62 -8.71
C ARG A 21 4.86 -10.50 -7.72
N PRO A 22 5.26 -10.48 -6.44
CA PRO A 22 4.52 -11.15 -5.39
C PRO A 22 3.05 -10.75 -5.48
N LYS A 23 2.12 -11.70 -5.32
CA LYS A 23 0.67 -11.45 -5.43
C LYS A 23 0.19 -10.34 -4.49
N HIS A 24 0.90 -10.13 -3.40
CA HIS A 24 0.62 -9.11 -2.38
C HIS A 24 1.42 -7.82 -2.57
N SER A 25 2.22 -7.68 -3.64
CA SER A 25 2.99 -6.46 -3.91
C SER A 25 2.06 -5.28 -4.22
N LEU A 26 2.55 -4.07 -3.94
CA LEU A 26 1.80 -2.85 -4.26
C LEU A 26 1.50 -2.75 -5.77
N GLU A 27 2.43 -3.17 -6.63
CA GLU A 27 2.23 -3.21 -8.08
C GLU A 27 1.08 -4.14 -8.47
N ALA A 28 1.02 -5.35 -7.91
CA ALA A 28 -0.07 -6.29 -8.17
C ALA A 28 -1.43 -5.77 -7.68
N ARG A 29 -1.46 -5.05 -6.55
CA ARG A 29 -2.68 -4.43 -6.01
C ARG A 29 -3.12 -3.22 -6.84
N LEU A 30 -2.17 -2.45 -7.35
CA LEU A 30 -2.40 -1.33 -8.27
C LEU A 30 -2.97 -1.81 -9.60
N ASP A 31 -2.52 -2.95 -10.12
CA ASP A 31 -3.04 -3.59 -11.34
C ASP A 31 -4.46 -4.16 -11.13
N ALA A 32 -4.84 -4.47 -9.89
CA ALA A 32 -6.15 -4.99 -9.54
C ALA A 32 -7.21 -3.89 -9.33
N LEU A 33 -6.82 -2.62 -9.24
CA LEU A 33 -7.78 -1.51 -9.17
C LEU A 33 -8.53 -1.34 -10.49
N ASN A 34 -9.80 -0.91 -10.41
CA ASN A 34 -10.50 -0.44 -11.60
C ASN A 34 -9.90 0.91 -12.07
N GLU A 35 -10.17 1.28 -13.33
CA GLU A 35 -9.61 2.47 -13.94
C GLU A 35 -9.95 3.78 -13.19
N THR A 36 -11.15 3.85 -12.60
CA THR A 36 -11.59 5.02 -11.83
C THR A 36 -10.78 5.17 -10.54
N ASP A 37 -10.62 4.09 -9.79
CA ASP A 37 -9.84 4.05 -8.56
C ASP A 37 -8.36 4.27 -8.83
N ARG A 38 -7.84 3.75 -9.95
CA ARG A 38 -6.47 3.99 -10.39
C ARG A 38 -6.24 5.47 -10.68
N ALA A 39 -7.12 6.12 -11.45
CA ALA A 39 -7.03 7.55 -11.74
C ALA A 39 -7.21 8.44 -10.49
N GLN A 40 -7.94 7.96 -9.46
CA GLN A 40 -8.00 8.65 -8.17
C GLN A 40 -6.70 8.52 -7.39
N TYR A 41 -6.09 7.34 -7.38
CA TYR A 41 -4.81 7.11 -6.74
C TYR A 41 -3.70 7.95 -7.37
N ASP A 42 -3.63 8.01 -8.71
CA ASP A 42 -2.61 8.80 -9.41
C ASP A 42 -2.73 10.29 -9.06
N ARG A 43 -3.95 10.84 -9.06
CA ARG A 43 -4.22 12.22 -8.59
C ARG A 43 -3.84 12.44 -7.13
N TYR A 44 -4.07 11.45 -6.26
CA TYR A 44 -3.64 11.52 -4.88
C TYR A 44 -2.11 11.61 -4.77
N VAL A 45 -1.38 10.79 -5.54
CA VAL A 45 0.10 10.79 -5.55
C VAL A 45 0.64 12.15 -6.01
N GLU A 46 0.08 12.73 -7.07
CA GLU A 46 0.46 14.05 -7.56
C GLU A 46 0.25 15.13 -6.49
N ARG A 47 -0.94 15.13 -5.86
CA ARG A 47 -1.26 16.09 -4.79
C ARG A 47 -0.37 15.91 -3.57
N MET A 48 -0.07 14.67 -3.19
CA MET A 48 0.80 14.39 -2.04
C MET A 48 2.23 14.82 -2.31
N SER A 49 2.73 14.59 -3.53
CA SER A 49 4.06 15.05 -3.94
C SER A 49 4.18 16.58 -3.89
N ALA A 50 3.17 17.30 -4.40
CA ALA A 50 3.12 18.75 -4.30
C ALA A 50 3.05 19.22 -2.83
N PHE A 51 2.21 18.59 -2.03
CA PHE A 51 2.09 18.91 -0.60
C PHE A 51 3.43 18.75 0.14
N ILE A 52 4.16 17.66 -0.11
CA ILE A 52 5.49 17.44 0.46
C ILE A 52 6.45 18.54 0.00
N ALA A 53 6.51 18.82 -1.31
CA ALA A 53 7.38 19.87 -1.84
C ALA A 53 7.14 21.24 -1.19
N ASP A 54 5.89 21.57 -0.87
CA ASP A 54 5.50 22.85 -0.28
C ASP A 54 5.69 22.91 1.24
N ASN A 55 5.74 21.77 1.94
CA ASN A 55 5.63 21.73 3.40
C ASN A 55 6.71 20.92 4.11
N ASP A 56 7.62 20.24 3.41
CA ASP A 56 8.55 19.30 4.05
C ASP A 56 9.60 19.98 4.92
N ILE A 57 9.94 21.22 4.60
CA ILE A 57 10.87 22.05 5.37
C ILE A 57 10.07 22.93 6.33
N ASP A 58 10.41 22.86 7.62
CA ASP A 58 9.80 23.69 8.65
C ASP A 58 10.40 25.11 8.69
N PRO A 59 9.87 26.03 9.54
CA PRO A 59 10.40 27.39 9.66
C PRO A 59 11.85 27.49 10.12
N ASP A 60 12.36 26.47 10.81
CA ASP A 60 13.74 26.38 11.31
C ASP A 60 14.68 25.74 10.26
N GLY A 61 14.13 25.24 9.15
CA GLY A 61 14.85 24.63 8.04
C GLY A 61 14.96 23.11 8.14
N ASP A 62 14.29 22.48 9.10
CA ASP A 62 14.36 21.04 9.33
C ASP A 62 13.39 20.27 8.42
N PRO A 63 13.81 19.14 7.82
CA PRO A 63 12.97 18.31 6.97
C PRO A 63 11.99 17.44 7.78
N GLY A 64 10.92 16.97 7.11
CA GLY A 64 9.92 16.07 7.68
C GLY A 64 8.66 16.76 8.22
N ASN A 65 8.52 18.07 8.03
CA ASN A 65 7.32 18.79 8.50
C ASN A 65 6.05 18.34 7.75
N ALA A 66 6.16 18.02 6.46
CA ALA A 66 5.04 17.46 5.70
C ALA A 66 4.56 16.14 6.32
N TYR A 67 5.49 15.26 6.73
CA TYR A 67 5.15 14.03 7.43
C TYR A 67 4.43 14.31 8.75
N ALA A 68 4.99 15.19 9.59
CA ALA A 68 4.36 15.58 10.86
C ALA A 68 2.94 16.17 10.66
N MET A 69 2.74 16.96 9.60
CA MET A 69 1.42 17.50 9.24
C MET A 69 0.44 16.41 8.82
N THR A 70 0.87 15.42 8.02
CA THR A 70 -0.02 14.30 7.65
C THR A 70 -0.46 13.46 8.85
N LEU A 71 0.42 13.24 9.84
CA LEU A 71 0.05 12.57 11.09
C LEU A 71 -1.00 13.33 11.90
N ARG A 72 -1.05 14.66 11.76
CA ARG A 72 -2.06 15.53 12.37
C ARG A 72 -3.35 15.63 11.54
N GLY A 73 -3.44 14.92 10.42
CA GLY A 73 -4.61 14.89 9.54
C GLY A 73 -4.64 15.98 8.46
N TYR A 74 -3.53 16.71 8.24
CA TYR A 74 -3.41 17.62 7.11
C TYR A 74 -3.01 16.89 5.83
N GLY A 75 -3.06 17.62 4.72
CA GLY A 75 -2.65 17.13 3.40
C GLY A 75 -3.72 16.31 2.68
N PRO A 76 -3.40 15.86 1.45
CA PRO A 76 -4.30 15.02 0.66
C PRO A 76 -4.60 13.71 1.37
N GLN A 77 -5.83 13.24 1.26
CA GLN A 77 -6.28 11.98 1.86
C GLN A 77 -6.70 11.01 0.77
N LEU A 78 -6.25 9.76 0.89
CA LEU A 78 -6.70 8.68 0.04
C LEU A 78 -8.03 8.15 0.58
N THR A 79 -8.96 7.79 -0.31
CA THR A 79 -10.23 7.22 0.13
C THR A 79 -9.99 5.88 0.83
N ARG A 80 -10.80 5.57 1.84
CA ARG A 80 -10.65 4.32 2.61
C ARG A 80 -10.73 3.08 1.72
N ALA A 81 -11.58 3.11 0.69
CA ALA A 81 -11.73 1.99 -0.25
C ALA A 81 -10.42 1.71 -1.00
N ILE A 82 -9.80 2.76 -1.57
CA ILE A 82 -8.54 2.62 -2.32
C ILE A 82 -7.40 2.27 -1.36
N ALA A 83 -7.33 2.91 -0.18
CA ALA A 83 -6.33 2.61 0.83
C ALA A 83 -6.39 1.14 1.29
N ALA A 84 -7.59 0.62 1.56
CA ALA A 84 -7.76 -0.78 1.96
C ALA A 84 -7.39 -1.75 0.83
N ALA A 85 -7.74 -1.43 -0.43
CA ALA A 85 -7.37 -2.25 -1.57
C ALA A 85 -5.84 -2.32 -1.79
N LEU A 86 -5.12 -1.22 -1.54
CA LEU A 86 -3.68 -1.13 -1.76
C LEU A 86 -2.86 -1.60 -0.55
N PHE A 87 -3.28 -1.32 0.67
CA PHE A 87 -2.46 -1.52 1.86
C PHE A 87 -3.04 -2.54 2.85
N GLY A 88 -4.23 -3.07 2.56
CA GLY A 88 -5.00 -3.89 3.50
C GLY A 88 -5.78 -3.04 4.50
N GLU A 89 -6.71 -3.65 5.22
CA GLU A 89 -7.36 -2.97 6.34
C GLU A 89 -6.45 -2.99 7.57
N THR A 90 -6.02 -1.82 8.02
CA THR A 90 -5.22 -1.69 9.24
C THR A 90 -5.97 -2.31 10.43
N PRO A 91 -5.31 -3.16 11.25
CA PRO A 91 -5.96 -3.80 12.38
C PRO A 91 -6.42 -2.73 13.39
N LYS A 92 -7.66 -2.88 13.87
CA LYS A 92 -8.19 -2.01 14.92
C LYS A 92 -7.68 -2.48 16.27
N VAL A 93 -6.84 -1.65 16.89
CA VAL A 93 -6.44 -1.80 18.29
C VAL A 93 -7.38 -0.95 19.13
N LEU A 94 -8.07 -1.59 20.07
CA LEU A 94 -8.97 -0.92 21.01
C LEU A 94 -8.16 -0.41 22.20
N LEU A 95 -8.63 0.67 22.82
CA LEU A 95 -8.00 1.25 24.02
C LEU A 95 -7.92 0.26 25.20
N ILE A 96 -8.80 -0.74 25.21
CA ILE A 96 -8.87 -1.78 26.25
C ILE A 96 -7.97 -2.99 25.97
N ASP A 97 -7.36 -3.07 24.79
CA ASP A 97 -6.48 -4.18 24.46
C ASP A 97 -5.19 -4.07 25.27
N THR A 98 -4.71 -5.20 25.78
CA THR A 98 -3.36 -5.29 26.34
C THR A 98 -2.32 -5.17 25.24
N ASP A 99 -1.10 -4.76 25.60
CA ASP A 99 0.03 -4.67 24.66
C ASP A 99 0.25 -6.00 23.90
N ASP A 100 0.16 -7.14 24.58
CA ASP A 100 0.26 -8.47 23.96
C ASP A 100 -0.86 -8.73 22.93
N THR A 101 -2.07 -8.27 23.21
CA THR A 101 -3.21 -8.42 22.30
C THR A 101 -3.05 -7.55 21.07
N ALA A 102 -2.59 -6.31 21.26
CA ALA A 102 -2.28 -5.39 20.18
C ALA A 102 -1.13 -5.92 19.30
N ALA A 103 -0.06 -6.41 19.92
CA ALA A 103 1.09 -6.99 19.24
C ALA A 103 0.69 -8.20 18.39
N ARG A 104 -0.11 -9.13 18.95
CA ARG A 104 -0.60 -10.30 18.20
C ARG A 104 -1.43 -9.90 16.99
N ARG A 105 -2.40 -8.98 17.14
CA ARG A 105 -3.23 -8.50 16.02
C ARG A 105 -2.39 -7.85 14.93
N TYR A 106 -1.36 -7.12 15.31
CA TYR A 106 -0.43 -6.51 14.34
C TYR A 106 0.40 -7.56 13.60
N MET A 107 0.90 -8.57 14.30
CA MET A 107 1.66 -9.68 13.69
C MET A 107 0.80 -10.51 12.74
N GLU A 108 -0.43 -10.85 13.13
CA GLU A 108 -1.40 -11.53 12.26
C GLU A 108 -1.66 -10.73 10.98
N PHE A 109 -1.86 -9.42 11.10
CA PHE A 109 -1.98 -8.53 9.95
C PHE A 109 -0.74 -8.56 9.06
N CYS A 110 0.47 -8.48 9.62
CA CYS A 110 1.71 -8.53 8.85
C CYS A 110 1.88 -9.85 8.08
N ASP A 111 1.49 -10.98 8.67
CA ASP A 111 1.55 -12.29 8.01
C ASP A 111 0.53 -12.39 6.86
N GLU A 112 -0.67 -11.79 7.00
CA GLU A 112 -1.67 -11.73 5.92
C GLU A 112 -1.24 -10.84 4.74
N GLN A 113 -0.35 -9.88 4.98
CA GLN A 113 0.17 -8.99 3.94
C GLN A 113 1.42 -9.55 3.21
N ARG A 114 1.99 -10.66 3.67
CA ARG A 114 3.27 -11.22 3.19
C ARG A 114 3.09 -12.23 2.05
#